data_AF-A0A3N5GJ33-F1
#
_entry.id   AF-A0A3N5GJ33-F1
#
_cell.length_a   1.000
_cell.length_b   1.000
_cell.length_c   1.000
_cell.angle_alpha   90.00
_cell.angle_beta   90.00
_cell.angle_gamma   90.00
#
_symmetry.space_group_name_H-M   'P 1'
#
loop_
_entity.id
_entity.type
_entity.pdbx_description
1 polymer ?
#
loop_
_entity_poly.entity_id
_entity_poly.type
_entity_poly.pdbx_seq_one_letter_code
_entity_poly.pdbx_strand_id
1 'polypeptide(L)'
;MPTLHNSVGADYAFLESGLPFSFGVIALPGFEIVRARFARTLPMDEGFEAIAAHLRERHRPLTALCAAELRSPRPFSLGGFADFNAGWVAVLKHWGLHRHDLNPVARCNACPVHDAPSEPGFHAFSYTVPTGAAQAGFLTTSDHAADAPGPRSFVLAGFAEWAEGTPFPDGIVAWGDTSPAGLARKAQFVLDGLERNTAALGGDWKAVTAVQVYTAHEIGALVESQFAPRGLARLGIDWHVCRPPIEGMEFEIDLRCVRRELVID
;
A
#
# COMPACT_ATOMS: atom_id res chain seq x y z
N MET A 1 -1.60 1.70 -20.79
CA MET A 1 -2.33 1.46 -19.53
C MET A 1 -1.76 0.20 -18.92
N PRO A 2 -1.54 0.14 -17.60
CA PRO A 2 -0.97 -1.04 -16.98
C PRO A 2 -1.93 -2.24 -17.07
N THR A 3 -1.38 -3.44 -17.13
CA THR A 3 -2.15 -4.68 -17.32
C THR A 3 -2.59 -5.23 -15.97
N LEU A 4 -3.81 -5.78 -15.91
CA LEU A 4 -4.31 -6.48 -14.73
C LEU A 4 -4.02 -7.98 -14.86
N HIS A 5 -3.42 -8.57 -13.83
CA HIS A 5 -3.06 -9.99 -13.78
C HIS A 5 -3.67 -10.67 -12.57
N ASN A 6 -3.94 -11.97 -12.66
CA ASN A 6 -4.31 -12.77 -11.49
C ASN A 6 -3.05 -13.17 -10.72
N SER A 7 -3.14 -13.14 -9.39
CA SER A 7 -2.13 -13.72 -8.50
C SER A 7 -2.01 -15.23 -8.70
N VAL A 8 -0.91 -15.80 -8.18
CA VAL A 8 -0.64 -17.25 -8.23
C VAL A 8 -1.73 -18.07 -7.52
N GLY A 9 -2.28 -17.55 -6.42
CA GLY A 9 -3.34 -18.19 -5.65
C GLY A 9 -4.74 -18.01 -6.23
N ALA A 10 -4.90 -17.16 -7.26
CA ALA A 10 -6.19 -16.78 -7.83
C ALA A 10 -7.21 -16.26 -6.80
N ASP A 11 -6.72 -15.61 -5.75
CA ASP A 11 -7.50 -15.00 -4.67
C ASP A 11 -7.53 -13.47 -4.73
N TYR A 12 -6.59 -12.86 -5.45
CA TYR A 12 -6.61 -11.45 -5.84
C TYR A 12 -6.04 -11.25 -7.24
N ALA A 13 -6.35 -10.10 -7.84
CA ALA A 13 -5.72 -9.58 -9.05
C ALA A 13 -4.85 -8.35 -8.70
N PHE A 14 -3.85 -8.05 -9.53
CA PHE A 14 -2.91 -6.96 -9.30
C PHE A 14 -2.66 -6.15 -10.58
N LEU A 15 -2.48 -4.85 -10.42
CA LEU A 15 -2.16 -3.93 -11.50
C LEU A 15 -0.64 -3.87 -11.67
N GLU A 16 -0.14 -4.28 -12.85
CA GLU A 16 1.28 -4.37 -13.15
C GLU A 16 2.01 -3.03 -12.97
N SER A 17 3.20 -3.09 -12.37
CA SER A 17 4.16 -1.98 -12.34
C SER A 17 5.59 -2.52 -12.43
N GLY A 18 6.59 -1.69 -12.09
CA GLY A 18 7.99 -2.11 -12.08
C GLY A 18 8.27 -3.29 -11.13
N LEU A 19 9.44 -3.92 -11.29
CA LEU A 19 9.83 -5.15 -10.58
C LEU A 19 9.58 -5.18 -9.04
N PRO A 20 9.79 -4.08 -8.28
CA PRO A 20 9.75 -4.17 -6.81
C PRO A 20 8.37 -4.40 -6.18
N PHE A 21 7.27 -4.04 -6.85
CA PHE A 21 5.89 -4.17 -6.34
C PHE A 21 4.88 -3.91 -7.47
N SER A 22 3.59 -4.21 -7.24
CA SER A 22 2.47 -3.83 -8.11
C SER A 22 1.91 -2.44 -7.76
N PHE A 23 1.16 -1.77 -8.65
CA PHE A 23 0.48 -0.50 -8.33
C PHE A 23 -0.66 -0.66 -7.32
N GLY A 24 -1.18 -1.87 -7.20
CA GLY A 24 -2.28 -2.19 -6.30
C GLY A 24 -2.84 -3.58 -6.54
N VAL A 25 -3.66 -4.03 -5.60
CA VAL A 25 -4.28 -5.35 -5.58
C VAL A 25 -5.76 -5.25 -5.24
N ILE A 26 -6.58 -6.13 -5.82
CA ILE A 26 -8.02 -6.23 -5.58
C ILE A 26 -8.44 -7.68 -5.38
N ALA A 27 -9.25 -7.93 -4.36
CA ALA A 27 -9.75 -9.28 -4.11
C ALA A 27 -10.57 -9.81 -5.29
N LEU A 28 -10.34 -11.07 -5.64
CA LEU A 28 -11.20 -11.79 -6.58
C LEU A 28 -12.50 -12.24 -5.88
N PRO A 29 -13.56 -12.57 -6.64
CA PRO A 29 -14.81 -13.05 -6.07
C PRO A 29 -14.61 -14.22 -5.07
N GLY A 30 -15.30 -14.16 -3.93
CA GLY A 30 -15.17 -15.14 -2.86
C GLY A 30 -14.05 -14.85 -1.85
N PHE A 31 -13.27 -13.79 -2.07
CA PHE A 31 -12.22 -13.34 -1.15
C PHE A 31 -12.43 -11.88 -0.69
N GLU A 32 -11.80 -11.56 0.44
CA GLU A 32 -11.63 -10.21 0.96
C GLU A 32 -10.18 -10.01 1.41
N ILE A 33 -9.73 -8.75 1.44
CA ILE A 33 -8.42 -8.36 1.98
C ILE A 33 -8.56 -7.92 3.43
N VAL A 34 -7.72 -8.46 4.29
CA VAL A 34 -7.52 -8.03 5.68
C VAL A 34 -6.18 -7.32 5.77
N ARG A 35 -6.15 -6.18 6.46
CA ARG A 35 -4.90 -5.51 6.86
C ARG A 35 -4.56 -5.90 8.30
N ALA A 36 -3.31 -6.32 8.54
CA ALA A 36 -2.77 -6.56 9.86
C ALA A 36 -1.56 -5.65 10.09
N ARG A 37 -1.61 -4.82 11.12
CA ARG A 37 -0.55 -3.91 11.54
C ARG A 37 0.14 -4.49 12.76
N PHE A 38 1.47 -4.55 12.75
CA PHE A 38 2.21 -4.92 13.95
C PHE A 38 2.14 -3.79 15.00
N ALA A 39 2.08 -4.15 16.28
CA ALA A 39 2.08 -3.20 17.39
C ALA A 39 3.35 -2.34 17.39
N ARG A 40 4.47 -2.93 16.93
CA ARG A 40 5.75 -2.28 16.68
C ARG A 40 6.29 -2.71 15.32
N THR A 41 7.13 -1.88 14.69
CA THR A 41 7.82 -2.29 13.46
C THR A 41 8.70 -3.51 13.74
N LEU A 42 8.56 -4.57 12.94
CA LEU A 42 9.42 -5.75 13.02
C LEU A 42 10.49 -5.71 11.93
N PRO A 43 11.77 -6.02 12.23
CA PRO A 43 12.81 -6.17 11.21
C PRO A 43 12.38 -7.08 10.06
N MET A 44 12.94 -6.90 8.86
CA MET A 44 12.48 -7.63 7.65
C MET A 44 12.38 -9.15 7.85
N ASP A 45 13.43 -9.79 8.39
CA ASP A 45 13.46 -11.24 8.56
C ASP A 45 12.41 -11.71 9.57
N GLU A 46 12.36 -11.09 10.76
CA GLU A 46 11.35 -11.36 11.79
C GLU A 46 9.92 -11.12 11.27
N GLY A 47 9.72 -10.05 10.50
CA GLY A 47 8.43 -9.69 9.92
C GLY A 47 7.94 -10.71 8.90
N PHE A 48 8.82 -11.23 8.03
CA PHE A 48 8.45 -12.32 7.11
C PHE A 48 8.11 -13.60 7.88
N GLU A 49 8.86 -13.96 8.92
CA GLU A 49 8.55 -15.12 9.76
C GLU A 49 7.20 -14.97 10.47
N ALA A 50 6.92 -13.79 11.04
CA ALA A 50 5.67 -13.48 11.70
C ALA A 50 4.47 -13.52 10.73
N ILE A 51 4.62 -12.96 9.51
CA ILE A 51 3.61 -13.05 8.46
C ILE A 51 3.34 -14.51 8.09
N ALA A 52 4.40 -15.31 7.89
CA ALA A 52 4.26 -16.72 7.57
C ALA A 52 3.52 -17.50 8.66
N ALA A 53 3.80 -17.22 9.93
CA ALA A 53 3.09 -17.80 11.07
C ALA A 53 1.61 -17.37 11.09
N HIS A 54 1.33 -16.07 10.95
CA HIS A 54 -0.03 -15.53 10.96
C HIS A 54 -0.91 -16.12 9.85
N LEU A 55 -0.35 -16.27 8.64
CA LEU A 55 -1.04 -16.89 7.50
C LEU A 55 -1.31 -18.37 7.75
N ARG A 56 -0.33 -19.11 8.26
CA ARG A 56 -0.45 -20.54 8.59
C ARG A 56 -1.53 -20.80 9.64
N GLU A 57 -1.59 -20.00 10.70
CA GLU A 57 -2.64 -20.07 11.73
C GLU A 57 -4.05 -19.86 11.16
N ARG A 58 -4.17 -19.09 10.07
CA ARG A 58 -5.43 -18.82 9.37
C ARG A 58 -5.67 -19.74 8.18
N HIS A 59 -4.88 -20.81 8.07
CA HIS A 59 -4.92 -21.76 6.96
C HIS A 59 -4.81 -21.08 5.59
N ARG A 60 -4.00 -20.02 5.49
CA ARG A 60 -3.69 -19.31 4.25
C ARG A 60 -2.28 -19.69 3.77
N PRO A 61 -2.08 -19.88 2.45
CA PRO A 61 -0.74 -20.06 1.90
C PRO A 61 0.04 -18.74 1.98
N LEU A 62 1.38 -18.82 1.91
CA LEU A 62 2.24 -17.63 1.81
C LEU A 62 1.88 -16.73 0.62
N THR A 63 1.37 -17.34 -0.46
CA THR A 63 0.92 -16.63 -1.66
C THR A 63 -0.34 -15.78 -1.46
N ALA A 64 -0.96 -15.81 -0.27
CA ALA A 64 -2.08 -14.93 0.08
C ALA A 64 -1.63 -13.52 0.47
N LEU A 65 -0.34 -13.30 0.74
CA LEU A 65 0.23 -11.96 0.99
C LEU A 65 0.06 -11.10 -0.28
N CYS A 66 -0.66 -9.99 -0.17
CA CYS A 66 -0.99 -9.14 -1.32
C CYS A 66 -0.53 -7.68 -1.16
N ALA A 67 -0.23 -7.20 0.04
CA ALA A 67 0.43 -5.92 0.22
C ALA A 67 1.34 -5.87 1.46
N ALA A 68 2.32 -4.96 1.45
CA ALA A 68 3.19 -4.67 2.59
C ALA A 68 3.39 -3.17 2.80
N GLU A 69 3.38 -2.75 4.06
CA GLU A 69 3.69 -1.39 4.48
C GLU A 69 4.99 -1.43 5.28
N LEU A 70 6.04 -0.84 4.73
CA LEU A 70 7.38 -0.90 5.31
C LEU A 70 7.76 0.43 5.96
N ARG A 71 8.66 0.36 6.94
CA ARG A 71 9.32 1.52 7.53
C ARG A 71 10.82 1.34 7.45
N SER A 72 11.52 2.35 6.97
CA SER A 72 12.98 2.35 6.85
C SER A 72 13.61 3.45 7.71
N PRO A 73 14.87 3.30 8.17
CA PRO A 73 15.50 4.26 9.09
C PRO A 73 15.65 5.67 8.50
N ARG A 74 15.89 5.73 7.19
CA ARG A 74 16.09 6.96 6.41
C ARG A 74 15.85 6.68 4.93
N PRO A 75 15.58 7.71 4.12
CA PRO A 75 15.51 7.56 2.67
C PRO A 75 16.82 6.97 2.12
N PHE A 76 16.69 6.18 1.06
CA PHE A 76 17.77 5.54 0.36
C PHE A 76 18.25 6.41 -0.81
N SER A 77 19.52 6.26 -1.19
CA SER A 77 19.94 6.60 -2.54
C SER A 77 19.25 5.68 -3.56
N LEU A 78 19.21 6.06 -4.85
CA LEU A 78 18.61 5.20 -5.89
C LEU A 78 19.23 3.79 -5.94
N GLY A 79 20.57 3.72 -5.83
CA GLY A 79 21.29 2.44 -5.79
C GLY A 79 20.95 1.64 -4.54
N GLY A 80 20.94 2.28 -3.37
CA GLY A 80 20.58 1.61 -2.10
C GLY A 80 19.14 1.09 -2.10
N PHE A 81 18.21 1.82 -2.75
CA PHE A 81 16.84 1.36 -2.91
C PHE A 81 16.74 0.16 -3.85
N ALA A 82 17.53 0.12 -4.92
CA ALA A 82 17.62 -1.04 -5.81
C ALA A 82 18.16 -2.27 -5.09
N ASP A 83 19.21 -2.12 -4.28
CA ASP A 83 19.79 -3.20 -3.47
C ASP A 83 18.78 -3.74 -2.44
N PHE A 84 18.09 -2.84 -1.74
CA PHE A 84 17.00 -3.20 -0.82
C PHE A 84 15.89 -3.99 -1.53
N ASN A 85 15.48 -3.53 -2.72
CA ASN A 85 14.44 -4.19 -3.51
C ASN A 85 14.86 -5.58 -4.00
N ALA A 86 16.16 -5.82 -4.27
CA ALA A 86 16.65 -7.13 -4.66
C ALA A 86 16.44 -8.19 -3.57
N GLY A 87 16.72 -7.84 -2.30
CA GLY A 87 16.47 -8.71 -1.15
C GLY A 87 14.98 -9.01 -0.96
N TRP A 88 14.14 -7.97 -1.01
CA TRP A 88 12.68 -8.09 -0.96
C TRP A 88 12.14 -9.04 -2.05
N VAL A 89 12.53 -8.84 -3.31
CA VAL A 89 12.09 -9.68 -4.44
C VAL A 89 12.58 -11.11 -4.30
N ALA A 90 13.78 -11.34 -3.75
CA ALA A 90 14.30 -12.68 -3.52
C ALA A 90 13.40 -13.49 -2.56
N VAL A 91 12.92 -12.87 -1.48
CA VAL A 91 11.98 -13.52 -0.54
C VAL A 91 10.65 -13.83 -1.22
N LEU A 92 10.08 -12.88 -1.99
CA LEU A 92 8.83 -13.12 -2.71
C LEU A 92 8.94 -14.24 -3.76
N LYS A 93 10.10 -14.36 -4.43
CA LYS A 93 10.40 -15.49 -5.32
C LYS A 93 10.46 -16.81 -4.55
N HIS A 94 11.13 -16.82 -3.39
CA HIS A 94 11.19 -18.00 -2.52
C HIS A 94 9.80 -18.45 -2.04
N TRP A 95 8.91 -17.50 -1.72
CA TRP A 95 7.52 -17.77 -1.33
C TRP A 95 6.61 -18.14 -2.51
N GLY A 96 7.13 -18.11 -3.75
CA GLY A 96 6.38 -18.46 -4.96
C GLY A 96 5.36 -17.41 -5.40
N LEU A 97 5.42 -16.19 -4.85
CA LEU A 97 4.56 -15.04 -5.19
C LEU A 97 4.97 -14.43 -6.53
N HIS A 98 6.26 -14.18 -6.71
CA HIS A 98 6.79 -13.51 -7.89
C HIS A 98 7.04 -14.50 -9.03
N ARG A 99 6.33 -14.37 -10.16
CA ARG A 99 6.41 -15.28 -11.32
C ARG A 99 6.45 -14.52 -12.64
N HIS A 100 7.20 -15.04 -13.61
CA HIS A 100 7.34 -14.43 -14.95
C HIS A 100 7.71 -12.94 -14.91
N ASP A 101 8.60 -12.58 -13.98
CA ASP A 101 9.00 -11.18 -13.73
C ASP A 101 7.89 -10.23 -13.29
N LEU A 102 6.75 -10.78 -12.86
CA LEU A 102 5.64 -10.03 -12.27
C LEU A 102 5.64 -10.18 -10.75
N ASN A 103 5.56 -9.04 -10.07
CA ASN A 103 5.40 -8.98 -8.64
C ASN A 103 3.95 -8.66 -8.28
N PRO A 104 3.20 -9.58 -7.66
CA PRO A 104 1.80 -9.35 -7.36
C PRO A 104 1.57 -8.54 -6.07
N VAL A 105 2.63 -8.20 -5.32
CA VAL A 105 2.50 -7.59 -4.00
C VAL A 105 2.59 -6.07 -4.11
N ALA A 106 1.54 -5.37 -3.68
CA ALA A 106 1.56 -3.91 -3.56
C ALA A 106 2.43 -3.48 -2.37
N ARG A 107 3.06 -2.30 -2.43
CA ARG A 107 3.96 -1.89 -1.36
C ARG A 107 4.00 -0.39 -1.15
N CYS A 108 4.06 0.05 0.10
CA CYS A 108 4.59 1.36 0.47
C CYS A 108 5.85 1.17 1.34
N ASN A 109 6.76 2.12 1.28
CA ASN A 109 7.92 2.16 2.18
C ASN A 109 8.15 3.61 2.58
N ALA A 110 8.03 3.93 3.86
CA ALA A 110 8.17 5.28 4.36
C ALA A 110 9.27 5.36 5.42
N CYS A 111 9.88 6.53 5.58
CA CYS A 111 10.97 6.76 6.51
C CYS A 111 10.52 7.72 7.60
N PRO A 112 10.16 7.24 8.81
CA PRO A 112 9.72 8.11 9.90
C PRO A 112 10.73 9.22 10.20
N VAL A 113 10.23 10.43 10.43
CA VAL A 113 11.05 11.56 10.89
C VAL A 113 11.38 11.42 12.37
N HIS A 114 10.44 10.86 13.13
CA HIS A 114 10.55 10.58 14.55
C HIS A 114 10.41 9.07 14.77
N ASP A 115 11.13 8.54 15.76
CA ASP A 115 11.05 7.12 16.16
C ASP A 115 11.27 6.13 15.00
N ALA A 116 12.19 6.48 14.10
CA ALA A 116 12.57 5.61 13.00
C ALA A 116 13.13 4.28 13.53
N PRO A 117 12.81 3.15 12.90
CA PRO A 117 13.40 1.87 13.28
C PRO A 117 14.91 1.88 13.03
N SER A 118 15.66 1.02 13.71
CA SER A 118 17.11 0.89 13.52
C SER A 118 17.50 0.30 12.17
N GLU A 119 16.60 -0.48 11.56
CA GLU A 119 16.74 -1.10 10.25
C GLU A 119 15.38 -1.18 9.53
N PRO A 120 15.34 -1.45 8.21
CA PRO A 120 14.09 -1.63 7.50
C PRO A 120 13.23 -2.75 8.10
N GLY A 121 11.91 -2.54 8.13
CA GLY A 121 10.99 -3.49 8.72
C GLY A 121 9.54 -3.31 8.32
N PHE A 122 8.71 -4.27 8.72
CA PHE A 122 7.27 -4.28 8.48
C PHE A 122 6.53 -3.46 9.53
N HIS A 123 5.72 -2.53 9.06
CA HIS A 123 4.71 -1.85 9.88
C HIS A 123 3.37 -2.58 9.79
N ALA A 124 2.98 -2.98 8.58
CA ALA A 124 1.76 -3.75 8.34
C ALA A 124 1.91 -4.62 7.08
N PHE A 125 0.97 -5.55 6.93
CA PHE A 125 0.78 -6.32 5.70
C PHE A 125 -0.70 -6.54 5.44
N SER A 126 -1.03 -6.88 4.21
CA SER A 126 -2.38 -7.27 3.82
C SER A 126 -2.39 -8.62 3.14
N TYR A 127 -3.43 -9.39 3.40
CA TYR A 127 -3.59 -10.74 2.88
C TYR A 127 -5.04 -11.06 2.59
N THR A 128 -5.26 -12.01 1.68
CA THR A 128 -6.60 -12.49 1.31
C THR A 128 -7.13 -13.54 2.29
N VAL A 129 -8.44 -13.48 2.53
CA VAL A 129 -9.19 -14.56 3.19
C VAL A 129 -10.50 -14.81 2.45
N PRO A 130 -11.03 -16.05 2.46
CA PRO A 130 -12.35 -16.33 1.92
C PRO A 130 -13.44 -15.51 2.65
N THR A 131 -14.42 -14.98 1.92
CA THR A 131 -15.50 -14.14 2.47
C THR A 131 -16.31 -14.87 3.57
N GLY A 132 -16.48 -16.19 3.50
CA GLY A 132 -17.16 -16.97 4.56
C GLY A 132 -16.33 -17.14 5.84
N ALA A 133 -14.99 -17.20 5.73
CA ALA A 133 -14.10 -17.24 6.90
C ALA A 133 -13.98 -15.86 7.59
N ALA A 134 -14.25 -14.79 6.84
CA ALA A 134 -14.33 -13.44 7.37
C ALA A 134 -15.48 -13.22 8.36
N GLN A 135 -16.56 -13.97 8.16
CA GLN A 135 -17.86 -13.80 8.83
C GLN A 135 -17.97 -14.60 10.14
N ALA A 136 -17.10 -15.57 10.38
CA ALA A 136 -17.20 -16.49 11.53
C ALA A 136 -16.74 -15.91 12.88
N GLY A 137 -16.27 -14.65 12.91
CA GLY A 137 -15.62 -14.05 14.10
C GLY A 137 -16.42 -13.00 14.87
N PHE A 138 -17.34 -12.24 14.25
CA PHE A 138 -18.06 -11.14 14.91
C PHE A 138 -19.40 -10.82 14.22
N LEU A 139 -20.39 -10.40 15.01
CA LEU A 139 -21.66 -9.83 14.53
C LEU A 139 -21.39 -8.50 13.80
N THR A 140 -21.31 -8.52 12.47
CA THR A 140 -21.36 -7.29 11.67
C THR A 140 -22.81 -7.04 11.23
N THR A 141 -23.36 -5.90 11.62
CA THR A 141 -24.78 -5.52 11.40
C THR A 141 -25.03 -4.84 10.05
N SER A 142 -24.17 -5.06 9.06
CA SER A 142 -24.44 -4.67 7.68
C SER A 142 -24.93 -5.89 6.92
N ASP A 143 -26.07 -5.79 6.22
CA ASP A 143 -26.67 -6.86 5.44
C ASP A 143 -25.63 -7.60 4.57
N HIS A 144 -25.25 -8.80 5.01
CA HIS A 144 -24.27 -9.66 4.32
C HIS A 144 -24.96 -10.92 3.78
N ALA A 145 -25.95 -10.70 2.91
CA ALA A 145 -26.31 -11.77 1.98
C ALA A 145 -25.06 -12.16 1.16
N ALA A 146 -24.92 -13.44 0.83
CA ALA A 146 -23.92 -13.89 -0.15
C ALA A 146 -24.04 -13.13 -1.50
N ASP A 147 -25.20 -12.50 -1.71
CA ASP A 147 -25.61 -11.76 -2.90
C ASP A 147 -25.54 -10.24 -2.72
N ALA A 148 -25.14 -9.70 -1.57
CA ALA A 148 -24.97 -8.26 -1.36
C ALA A 148 -23.56 -7.83 -1.76
N PRO A 149 -23.34 -7.27 -2.98
CA PRO A 149 -22.01 -7.00 -3.49
C PRO A 149 -21.57 -5.65 -2.95
N GLY A 150 -21.26 -5.56 -1.66
CA GLY A 150 -20.47 -4.44 -1.17
C GLY A 150 -19.17 -4.36 -2.00
N PRO A 151 -18.57 -3.18 -2.15
CA PRO A 151 -17.42 -2.97 -3.03
C PRO A 151 -16.29 -3.96 -2.70
N ARG A 152 -15.63 -4.48 -3.75
CA ARG A 152 -14.49 -5.40 -3.60
C ARG A 152 -13.37 -4.70 -2.83
N SER A 153 -12.76 -5.39 -1.89
CA SER A 153 -11.63 -4.84 -1.15
C SER A 153 -10.40 -4.72 -2.04
N PHE A 154 -9.69 -3.60 -1.93
CA PHE A 154 -8.46 -3.32 -2.67
C PHE A 154 -7.46 -2.53 -1.81
N VAL A 155 -6.18 -2.62 -2.17
CA VAL A 155 -5.07 -1.87 -1.56
C VAL A 155 -4.21 -1.33 -2.69
N LEU A 156 -3.94 -0.03 -2.71
CA LEU A 156 -2.96 0.56 -3.62
C LEU A 156 -1.57 0.61 -2.97
N ALA A 157 -0.54 0.51 -3.80
CA ALA A 157 0.82 0.79 -3.38
C ALA A 157 1.01 2.28 -3.07
N GLY A 158 2.09 2.60 -2.36
CA GLY A 158 2.52 3.98 -2.15
C GLY A 158 2.81 4.63 -3.50
N PHE A 159 2.11 5.73 -3.79
CA PHE A 159 2.32 6.52 -4.99
C PHE A 159 2.93 7.85 -4.60
N ALA A 160 4.12 8.12 -5.11
CA ALA A 160 4.93 9.27 -4.74
C ALA A 160 5.00 10.28 -5.90
N GLU A 161 5.52 11.48 -5.64
CA GLU A 161 5.42 12.62 -6.58
C GLU A 161 6.35 12.54 -7.81
N TRP A 162 6.69 11.35 -8.28
CA TRP A 162 7.59 11.13 -9.41
C TRP A 162 6.83 10.53 -10.60
N ALA A 163 6.83 11.23 -11.73
CA ALA A 163 6.25 10.75 -12.98
C ALA A 163 6.95 9.48 -13.49
N GLU A 164 6.18 8.41 -13.67
CA GLU A 164 6.70 7.15 -14.19
C GLU A 164 7.37 7.31 -15.57
N GLY A 165 8.45 6.57 -15.79
CA GLY A 165 9.18 6.55 -17.06
C GLY A 165 10.05 7.78 -17.32
N THR A 166 10.19 8.68 -16.35
CA THR A 166 11.04 9.88 -16.46
C THR A 166 12.36 9.72 -15.70
N PRO A 167 13.45 10.34 -16.16
CA PRO A 167 14.71 10.34 -15.42
C PRO A 167 14.58 11.00 -14.05
N PHE A 168 15.37 10.50 -13.09
CA PHE A 168 15.53 11.17 -11.80
C PHE A 168 16.61 12.27 -11.90
N PRO A 169 16.41 13.47 -11.31
CA PRO A 169 15.23 13.94 -10.58
C PRO A 169 14.20 14.67 -11.46
N ASP A 170 14.42 14.77 -12.77
CA ASP A 170 13.63 15.59 -13.70
C ASP A 170 12.12 15.30 -13.67
N GLY A 171 11.75 14.07 -13.33
CA GLY A 171 10.38 13.62 -13.17
C GLY A 171 9.64 14.02 -11.90
N ILE A 172 10.35 14.58 -10.91
CA ILE A 172 9.78 14.87 -9.59
C ILE A 172 8.97 16.15 -9.67
N VAL A 173 7.68 16.05 -9.35
CA VAL A 173 6.78 17.20 -9.34
C VAL A 173 7.21 18.19 -8.27
N ALA A 174 7.40 19.46 -8.67
CA ALA A 174 7.82 20.53 -7.77
C ALA A 174 9.09 20.15 -6.97
N TRP A 175 10.09 19.58 -7.64
CA TRP A 175 11.32 19.15 -7.00
C TRP A 175 11.98 20.28 -6.18
N GLY A 176 12.28 20.00 -4.91
CA GLY A 176 12.85 20.96 -3.96
C GLY A 176 11.91 22.06 -3.45
N ASP A 177 10.69 22.18 -3.99
CA ASP A 177 9.72 23.18 -3.55
C ASP A 177 8.79 22.61 -2.48
N THR A 178 9.08 22.97 -1.22
CA THR A 178 8.30 22.62 -0.03
C THR A 178 7.38 23.75 0.43
N SER A 179 7.18 24.79 -0.40
CA SER A 179 6.17 25.81 -0.14
C SER A 179 4.76 25.19 -0.14
N PRO A 180 3.75 25.85 0.44
CA PRO A 180 2.36 25.38 0.36
C PRO A 180 1.89 25.11 -1.08
N ALA A 181 2.32 25.92 -2.05
CA ALA A 181 2.00 25.71 -3.47
C ALA A 181 2.74 24.49 -4.05
N GLY A 182 4.01 24.29 -3.68
CA GLY A 182 4.78 23.09 -4.03
C GLY A 182 4.12 21.81 -3.53
N LEU A 183 3.77 21.77 -2.25
CA LEU A 183 3.08 20.63 -1.61
C LEU A 183 1.70 20.38 -2.24
N ALA A 184 0.93 21.43 -2.55
CA ALA A 184 -0.35 21.28 -3.22
C ALA A 184 -0.21 20.63 -4.61
N ARG A 185 0.80 21.02 -5.39
CA ARG A 185 1.09 20.40 -6.71
C ARG A 185 1.49 18.93 -6.57
N LYS A 186 2.33 18.58 -5.59
CA LYS A 186 2.73 17.19 -5.29
C LYS A 186 1.50 16.35 -4.91
N ALA A 187 0.71 16.83 -3.95
CA ALA A 187 -0.50 16.16 -3.48
C ALA A 187 -1.52 15.95 -4.60
N GLN A 188 -1.75 16.98 -5.43
CA GLN A 188 -2.62 16.85 -6.60
C GLN A 188 -2.15 15.75 -7.54
N PHE A 189 -0.86 15.78 -7.94
CA PHE A 189 -0.30 14.77 -8.85
C PHE A 189 -0.44 13.35 -8.30
N VAL A 190 -0.15 13.17 -7.00
CA VAL A 190 -0.23 11.88 -6.32
C VAL A 190 -1.67 11.37 -6.27
N LEU A 191 -2.62 12.22 -5.86
CA LEU A 191 -4.03 11.84 -5.78
C LEU A 191 -4.61 11.52 -7.16
N ASP A 192 -4.25 12.29 -8.20
CA ASP A 192 -4.66 11.98 -9.57
C ASP A 192 -4.11 10.62 -10.03
N GLY A 193 -2.90 10.26 -9.61
CA GLY A 193 -2.30 8.94 -9.85
C GLY A 193 -3.06 7.80 -9.17
N LEU A 194 -3.41 7.98 -7.90
CA LEU A 194 -4.17 7.00 -7.13
C LEU A 194 -5.60 6.83 -7.66
N GLU A 195 -6.27 7.88 -8.12
CA GLU A 195 -7.58 7.79 -8.78
C GLU A 195 -7.48 6.96 -10.07
N ARG A 196 -6.47 7.22 -10.90
CA ARG A 196 -6.20 6.43 -12.13
C ARG A 196 -5.93 4.96 -11.81
N ASN A 197 -5.09 4.68 -10.81
CA ASN A 197 -4.74 3.31 -10.43
C ASN A 197 -5.94 2.57 -9.82
N THR A 198 -6.77 3.26 -9.02
CA THR A 198 -8.03 2.70 -8.50
C THR A 198 -8.96 2.29 -9.64
N ALA A 199 -9.15 3.17 -10.63
CA ALA A 199 -9.98 2.89 -11.79
C ALA A 199 -9.42 1.74 -12.64
N ALA A 200 -8.10 1.72 -12.91
CA ALA A 200 -7.45 0.66 -13.69
C ALA A 200 -7.51 -0.71 -13.00
N LEU A 201 -7.50 -0.72 -11.66
CA LEU A 201 -7.69 -1.93 -10.86
C LEU A 201 -9.15 -2.42 -10.83
N GLY A 202 -10.10 -1.60 -11.28
CA GLY A 202 -11.54 -1.86 -11.18
C GLY A 202 -12.08 -1.73 -9.75
N GLY A 203 -11.44 -0.89 -8.95
CA GLY A 203 -11.89 -0.46 -7.63
C GLY A 203 -12.84 0.75 -7.72
N ASP A 204 -13.58 0.99 -6.65
CA ASP A 204 -14.44 2.17 -6.50
C ASP A 204 -13.79 3.17 -5.55
N TRP A 205 -13.45 4.36 -6.06
CA TRP A 205 -12.88 5.45 -5.25
C TRP A 205 -13.81 5.86 -4.10
N LYS A 206 -15.13 5.82 -4.30
CA LYS A 206 -16.10 6.17 -3.26
C LYS A 206 -16.15 5.14 -2.14
N ALA A 207 -15.63 3.94 -2.38
CA ALA A 207 -15.53 2.87 -1.41
C ALA A 207 -14.25 2.89 -0.56
N VAL A 208 -13.29 3.78 -0.85
CA VAL A 208 -12.06 3.92 -0.05
C VAL A 208 -12.41 4.08 1.42
N THR A 209 -11.78 3.27 2.27
CA THR A 209 -12.01 3.22 3.72
C THR A 209 -10.90 3.88 4.52
N ALA A 210 -9.70 4.00 3.96
CA ALA A 210 -8.57 4.67 4.59
C ALA A 210 -7.62 5.28 3.55
N VAL A 211 -7.00 6.40 3.93
CA VAL A 211 -5.93 7.08 3.19
C VAL A 211 -4.78 7.37 4.16
N GLN A 212 -3.56 6.97 3.78
CA GLN A 212 -2.34 7.30 4.53
C GLN A 212 -1.49 8.28 3.74
N VAL A 213 -1.06 9.35 4.40
CA VAL A 213 -0.22 10.39 3.80
C VAL A 213 1.15 10.34 4.44
N TYR A 214 2.19 10.18 3.63
CA TYR A 214 3.59 10.14 4.05
C TYR A 214 4.29 11.41 3.59
N THR A 215 4.41 12.36 4.52
CA THR A 215 5.23 13.55 4.31
C THR A 215 5.74 14.09 5.64
N ALA A 216 6.94 14.69 5.61
CA ALA A 216 7.50 15.39 6.77
C ALA A 216 6.85 16.77 6.98
N HIS A 217 6.04 17.23 6.01
CA HIS A 217 5.44 18.56 5.96
C HIS A 217 4.01 18.56 6.49
N GLU A 218 3.57 19.70 7.01
CA GLU A 218 2.19 19.90 7.48
C GLU A 218 1.19 19.78 6.31
N ILE A 219 0.04 19.14 6.56
CA ILE A 219 -0.95 18.81 5.51
C ILE A 219 -2.30 19.51 5.65
N GLY A 220 -2.54 20.30 6.71
CA GLY A 220 -3.80 20.94 7.02
C GLY A 220 -4.31 21.83 5.89
N ALA A 221 -3.41 22.60 5.26
CA ALA A 221 -3.76 23.43 4.09
C ALA A 221 -4.16 22.60 2.84
N LEU A 222 -3.79 21.32 2.79
CA LEU A 222 -4.12 20.41 1.68
C LEU A 222 -5.51 19.80 1.84
N VAL A 223 -6.09 19.79 3.04
CA VAL A 223 -7.37 19.12 3.31
C VAL A 223 -8.49 19.69 2.46
N GLU A 224 -8.72 21.00 2.52
CA GLU A 224 -9.79 21.66 1.79
C GLU A 224 -9.55 21.67 0.28
N SER A 225 -8.29 21.85 -0.14
CA SER A 225 -7.93 22.03 -1.55
C SER A 225 -7.75 20.71 -2.32
N GLN A 226 -7.30 19.64 -1.66
CA GLN A 226 -6.93 18.38 -2.31
C GLN A 226 -7.77 17.18 -1.87
N PHE A 227 -7.97 17.00 -0.56
CA PHE A 227 -8.61 15.79 -0.03
C PHE A 227 -10.14 15.87 0.00
N ALA A 228 -10.71 16.99 0.43
CA ALA A 228 -12.15 17.18 0.56
C ALA A 228 -12.90 17.13 -0.79
N PRO A 229 -12.41 17.75 -1.90
CA PRO A 229 -13.08 17.66 -3.20
C PRO A 229 -13.14 16.23 -3.76
N ARG A 230 -12.20 15.37 -3.33
CA ARG A 230 -12.13 13.95 -3.69
C ARG A 230 -12.90 13.06 -2.71
N GLY A 231 -13.61 13.64 -1.75
CA GLY A 231 -14.40 12.96 -0.74
C GLY A 231 -13.58 12.26 0.36
N LEU A 232 -12.24 12.37 0.36
CA LEU A 232 -11.38 11.64 1.30
C LEU A 232 -11.47 12.17 2.73
N ALA A 233 -11.82 13.45 2.92
CA ALA A 233 -11.96 14.05 4.25
C ALA A 233 -12.99 13.34 5.16
N ARG A 234 -13.96 12.60 4.58
CA ARG A 234 -14.97 11.83 5.33
C ARG A 234 -14.40 10.64 6.12
N LEU A 235 -13.17 10.21 5.80
CA LEU A 235 -12.54 9.00 6.35
C LEU A 235 -11.73 9.27 7.62
N GLY A 236 -11.35 10.53 7.85
CA GLY A 236 -10.12 10.84 8.58
C GLY A 236 -8.90 10.67 7.68
N ILE A 237 -7.91 11.54 7.85
CA ILE A 237 -6.65 11.50 7.10
C ILE A 237 -5.57 11.01 8.06
N ASP A 238 -5.01 9.83 7.78
CA ASP A 238 -3.94 9.25 8.60
C ASP A 238 -2.59 9.80 8.12
N TRP A 239 -2.11 10.83 8.82
CA TRP A 239 -0.84 11.46 8.48
C TRP A 239 0.31 10.80 9.23
N HIS A 240 1.22 10.21 8.47
CA HIS A 240 2.48 9.68 8.93
C HIS A 240 3.56 10.72 8.68
N VAL A 241 4.16 11.25 9.75
CA VAL A 241 5.29 12.19 9.67
C VAL A 241 6.55 11.43 9.22
N CYS A 242 6.60 11.14 7.93
CA CYS A 242 7.58 10.29 7.26
C CYS A 242 8.05 10.94 5.97
N ARG A 243 9.21 10.53 5.46
CA ARG A 243 9.63 10.82 4.08
C ARG A 243 9.34 9.62 3.19
N PRO A 244 9.10 9.80 1.89
CA PRO A 244 9.16 8.71 0.93
C PRO A 244 10.55 8.03 0.93
N PRO A 245 10.69 6.84 0.36
CA PRO A 245 11.86 5.99 0.58
C PRO A 245 13.09 6.40 -0.24
N ILE A 246 12.97 7.35 -1.17
CA ILE A 246 14.09 7.80 -2.01
C ILE A 246 14.46 9.23 -1.63
N GLU A 247 15.76 9.49 -1.46
CA GLU A 247 16.29 10.82 -1.18
C GLU A 247 15.80 11.86 -2.21
N GLY A 248 15.34 13.03 -1.75
CA GLY A 248 14.85 14.12 -2.60
C GLY A 248 13.35 14.05 -2.95
N MET A 249 12.66 12.98 -2.54
CA MET A 249 11.19 12.90 -2.56
C MET A 249 10.60 13.39 -1.23
N GLU A 250 9.41 13.97 -1.27
CA GLU A 250 8.80 14.68 -0.14
C GLU A 250 7.35 14.27 0.15
N PHE A 251 6.66 13.58 -0.77
CA PHE A 251 5.22 13.35 -0.66
C PHE A 251 4.75 12.04 -1.32
N GLU A 252 4.27 11.10 -0.51
CA GLU A 252 3.70 9.82 -0.95
C GLU A 252 2.34 9.60 -0.28
N ILE A 253 1.41 8.95 -0.98
CA ILE A 253 0.12 8.52 -0.42
C ILE A 253 -0.11 7.06 -0.81
N ASP A 254 -0.65 6.27 0.13
CA ASP A 254 -1.38 5.05 -0.19
C ASP A 254 -2.84 5.13 0.27
N LEU A 255 -3.66 4.24 -0.26
CA LEU A 255 -5.06 4.12 0.15
C LEU A 255 -5.56 2.70 -0.04
N ARG A 256 -6.69 2.43 0.59
CA ARG A 256 -7.31 1.11 0.57
C ARG A 256 -8.81 1.17 0.78
N CYS A 257 -9.47 0.12 0.33
CA CYS A 257 -10.82 -0.27 0.72
C CYS A 257 -10.71 -1.65 1.36
N VAL A 258 -10.78 -1.72 2.67
CA VAL A 258 -10.75 -2.98 3.43
C VAL A 258 -11.83 -2.97 4.50
N ARG A 259 -12.40 -4.13 4.81
CA ARG A 259 -13.45 -4.25 5.83
C ARG A 259 -12.91 -4.53 7.22
N ARG A 260 -11.67 -5.03 7.32
CA ARG A 260 -11.05 -5.44 8.57
C ARG A 260 -9.60 -4.98 8.62
N GLU A 261 -9.32 -4.28 9.71
CA GLU A 261 -7.97 -3.94 10.13
C GLU A 261 -7.73 -4.48 11.53
N LEU A 262 -6.56 -5.08 11.74
CA LEU A 262 -6.16 -5.67 13.00
C LEU A 262 -4.85 -5.04 13.46
N VAL A 263 -4.66 -4.95 14.77
CA VAL A 263 -3.35 -4.76 15.38
C VAL A 263 -2.94 -6.10 15.99
N ILE A 264 -1.75 -6.57 15.68
CA ILE A 264 -1.18 -7.83 16.17
C ILE A 264 0.16 -7.58 16.85
N ASP A 265 0.53 -8.41 17.82
CA ASP A 265 1.80 -8.31 18.54
C ASP A 265 2.99 -8.76 17.69
#